data_AF-A0A6N7PTN4-F1
#
_entry.id   AF-A0A6N7PTN4-F1
#
_cell.length_a   1.000
_cell.length_b   1.000
_cell.length_c   1.000
_cell.angle_alpha   90.00
_cell.angle_beta   90.00
_cell.angle_gamma   90.00
#
_symmetry.space_group_name_H-M   'P 1'
#
loop_
_entity.id
_entity.type
_entity.pdbx_description
1 polymer ?
#
loop_
_entity_poly.entity_id
_entity_poly.type
_entity_poly.pdbx_seq_one_letter_code
_entity_poly.pdbx_strand_id
1 'polypeptide(L)'
;MYPEKIPFRRILVAESPVRPPGERHAKPLPCQVGLLPWVVDRNWLTICVLATFRFDPSSSLSPIPLEPAPPRRLHAGPSEPGEPARFDDFVPMRLAVDLTLTGHVEILPMPSGTLGPRLPARHAEVGLGDRRLRFEVQADEPGRIPLRPPYTRALHGRAIDLGPAPCHDGSRHHFQHPEDFDLRAYQAGTFEIAYEPDEVKSIYIAGLGPDPAGAMEIALPAYAPRALVDYMQPRVRRGDVRLFLDGVAIDLDQSTVDVTWRGLVETTDKPHLDVDRIVLGWAPPARWTEDPQGAWDDNLRELPRGRFRYAVTREDARKGEDPPALREEELLMARYETWGHPNAAEPEMPPHEAAQVAAELSEGRWTRAEVLARHGIDEYTWGIEERAWAQRLASVREEPDGGPSAEYVRAFQRASQELATPREAEITPEEFVEIAAKMRREDPTKVLAKAGLGIAAFGRIERRFREKAAEDKAFAAELARLVEGEETRYEGPKGGETSEEGRG
;
A
#
# COMPACT_ATOMS: atom_id res chain seq x y z
N MET A 1 28.86 -9.83 36.27
CA MET A 1 27.59 -9.27 35.75
C MET A 1 27.48 -9.78 34.33
N TYR A 2 26.68 -10.83 34.08
CA TYR A 2 26.50 -11.33 32.72
C TYR A 2 25.71 -10.28 31.94
N PRO A 3 26.13 -9.90 30.72
CA PRO A 3 25.33 -9.00 29.90
C PRO A 3 23.96 -9.65 29.69
N GLU A 4 22.89 -8.96 30.06
CA GLU A 4 21.54 -9.36 29.71
C GLU A 4 21.50 -9.59 28.20
N LYS A 5 21.02 -10.77 27.78
CA LYS A 5 20.80 -11.05 26.36
C LYS A 5 19.78 -10.03 25.87
N ILE A 6 20.24 -9.05 25.09
CA ILE A 6 19.35 -8.11 24.40
C ILE A 6 18.37 -8.97 23.58
N PRO A 7 17.05 -8.80 23.77
CA PRO A 7 16.07 -9.58 23.03
C PRO A 7 16.25 -9.36 21.52
N PHE A 8 16.12 -10.43 20.75
CA PHE A 8 16.20 -10.36 19.29
C PHE A 8 15.10 -9.42 18.78
N ARG A 9 15.51 -8.28 18.22
CA ARG A 9 14.61 -7.33 17.58
C ARG A 9 14.30 -7.80 16.16
N ARG A 10 13.03 -7.83 15.78
CA ARG A 10 12.65 -8.09 14.38
C ARG A 10 12.63 -6.79 13.60
N ILE A 11 13.03 -6.85 12.33
CA ILE A 11 13.01 -5.69 11.43
C ILE A 11 11.56 -5.45 10.99
N LEU A 12 11.09 -4.23 11.16
CA LEU A 12 9.75 -3.81 10.76
C LEU A 12 9.69 -3.59 9.25
N VAL A 13 8.61 -4.01 8.61
CA VAL A 13 8.30 -3.73 7.21
C VAL A 13 7.07 -2.84 7.15
N ALA A 14 7.18 -1.72 6.45
CA ALA A 14 6.07 -0.83 6.14
C ALA A 14 5.83 -0.84 4.62
N GLU A 15 4.70 -1.38 4.19
CA GLU A 15 4.35 -1.56 2.79
C GLU A 15 3.35 -0.47 2.39
N SER A 16 3.77 0.41 1.47
CA SER A 16 2.90 1.44 0.92
C SER A 16 1.82 0.81 0.02
N PRO A 17 0.55 1.27 0.09
CA PRO A 17 -0.43 0.85 -0.87
C PRO A 17 -0.18 1.55 -2.21
N VAL A 18 -0.81 1.08 -3.27
CA VAL A 18 -0.71 1.68 -4.61
C VAL A 18 -2.05 2.24 -5.01
N ARG A 19 -2.03 3.39 -5.66
CA ARG A 19 -3.21 4.01 -6.25
C ARG A 19 -3.14 3.86 -7.76
N PRO A 20 -3.90 2.94 -8.37
CA PRO A 20 -3.94 2.84 -9.82
C PRO A 20 -4.44 4.15 -10.44
N PRO A 21 -3.96 4.53 -11.63
CA PRO A 21 -4.42 5.75 -12.30
C PRO A 21 -5.95 5.77 -12.44
N GLY A 22 -6.56 6.87 -12.00
CA GLY A 22 -8.02 7.06 -12.04
C GLY A 22 -8.79 6.40 -10.89
N GLU A 23 -8.15 5.60 -10.04
CA GLU A 23 -8.78 5.07 -8.85
C GLU A 23 -8.71 6.05 -7.67
N ARG A 24 -9.79 6.10 -6.89
CA ARG A 24 -9.87 6.93 -5.67
C ARG A 24 -9.24 6.28 -4.45
N HIS A 25 -9.26 4.96 -4.38
CA HIS A 25 -8.79 4.23 -3.21
C HIS A 25 -7.43 3.63 -3.51
N ALA A 26 -6.49 3.81 -2.58
CA ALA A 26 -5.25 3.06 -2.62
C ALA A 26 -5.56 1.60 -2.27
N LYS A 27 -4.97 0.69 -3.02
CA LYS A 27 -5.10 -0.75 -2.85
C LYS A 27 -3.78 -1.32 -2.37
N PRO A 28 -3.77 -2.20 -1.36
CA PRO A 28 -2.57 -2.93 -1.01
C PRO A 28 -2.20 -3.88 -2.15
N LEU A 29 -0.90 -4.06 -2.41
CA LEU A 29 -0.40 -5.15 -3.26
C LEU A 29 0.12 -6.27 -2.35
N PRO A 30 -0.66 -7.33 -2.10
CA PRO A 30 -0.27 -8.37 -1.17
C PRO A 30 1.08 -9.00 -1.54
N CYS A 31 2.06 -8.86 -0.65
CA CYS A 31 3.36 -9.51 -0.78
C CYS A 31 3.79 -10.20 0.52
N GLN A 32 4.89 -10.95 0.51
CA GLN A 32 5.67 -11.31 1.70
C GLN A 32 7.07 -10.73 1.56
N VAL A 33 7.69 -10.40 2.70
CA VAL A 33 9.04 -9.83 2.73
C VAL A 33 9.92 -10.69 3.60
N GLY A 34 10.90 -11.33 2.96
CA GLY A 34 11.91 -12.16 3.60
C GLY A 34 13.22 -11.39 3.76
N LEU A 35 13.93 -11.64 4.87
CA LEU A 35 15.27 -11.10 5.11
C LEU A 35 16.28 -12.20 5.33
N LEU A 36 17.41 -12.11 4.64
CA LEU A 36 18.53 -13.04 4.77
C LEU A 36 19.85 -12.28 5.01
N PRO A 37 20.43 -12.34 6.22
CA PRO A 37 21.79 -11.89 6.44
C PRO A 37 22.79 -12.90 5.87
N TRP A 38 23.86 -12.41 5.25
CA TRP A 38 24.94 -13.24 4.70
C TRP A 38 26.25 -12.46 4.59
N VAL A 39 27.35 -13.17 4.32
CA VAL A 39 28.71 -12.61 4.24
C VAL A 39 29.43 -13.15 3.01
N VAL A 40 30.12 -12.25 2.30
CA VAL A 40 31.13 -12.61 1.29
C VAL A 40 32.40 -11.81 1.53
N ASP A 41 32.43 -10.56 1.06
CA ASP A 41 33.45 -9.56 1.36
C ASP A 41 33.06 -8.66 2.55
N ARG A 42 31.75 -8.49 2.74
CA ARG A 42 31.12 -7.63 3.76
C ARG A 42 29.87 -8.31 4.32
N ASN A 43 29.27 -7.71 5.33
CA ASN A 43 27.97 -8.14 5.82
C ASN A 43 26.88 -7.54 4.94
N TRP A 44 26.09 -8.42 4.34
CA TRP A 44 24.99 -8.07 3.45
C TRP A 44 23.67 -8.52 4.07
N LEU A 45 22.61 -7.77 3.76
CA LEU A 45 21.24 -8.15 4.01
C LEU A 45 20.51 -8.23 2.67
N THR A 46 20.05 -9.42 2.31
CA THR A 46 19.15 -9.61 1.18
C THR A 46 17.73 -9.31 1.61
N ILE A 47 17.08 -8.43 0.86
CA ILE A 47 15.64 -8.14 0.95
C ILE A 47 14.97 -8.90 -0.18
N CYS A 48 14.14 -9.88 0.16
CA CYS A 48 13.34 -10.66 -0.79
C CYS A 48 11.87 -10.22 -0.69
N VAL A 49 11.26 -9.86 -1.80
CA VAL A 49 9.83 -9.52 -1.88
C VAL A 49 9.16 -10.52 -2.81
N LEU A 50 8.16 -11.23 -2.30
CA LEU A 50 7.39 -12.23 -3.03
C LEU A 50 5.95 -11.74 -3.16
N ALA A 51 5.41 -11.67 -4.38
CA ALA A 51 3.98 -11.44 -4.60
C ALA A 51 3.39 -12.56 -5.46
N THR A 52 2.17 -12.97 -5.14
CA THR A 52 1.44 -13.99 -5.90
C THR A 52 0.32 -13.32 -6.67
N PHE A 53 0.16 -13.73 -7.92
CA PHE A 53 -0.87 -13.25 -8.82
C PHE A 53 -1.66 -14.42 -9.38
N ARG A 54 -2.88 -14.16 -9.81
CA ARG A 54 -3.71 -15.06 -10.59
C ARG A 54 -3.80 -14.59 -12.03
N PHE A 55 -3.91 -15.54 -12.95
CA PHE A 55 -4.29 -15.28 -14.33
C PHE A 55 -5.50 -16.13 -14.68
N ASP A 56 -6.36 -15.61 -15.56
CA ASP A 56 -7.46 -16.37 -16.13
C ASP A 56 -7.01 -16.95 -17.48
N PRO A 57 -6.77 -18.27 -17.59
CA PRO A 57 -6.36 -18.89 -18.84
C PRO A 57 -7.45 -18.84 -19.92
N SER A 58 -8.69 -18.49 -19.57
CA SER A 58 -9.80 -18.31 -20.52
C SER A 58 -9.94 -16.86 -21.03
N SER A 59 -9.14 -15.93 -20.51
CA SER A 59 -9.19 -14.53 -20.91
C SER A 59 -8.89 -14.34 -22.40
N SER A 60 -9.68 -13.47 -23.05
CA SER A 60 -9.46 -13.08 -24.44
C SER A 60 -8.48 -11.91 -24.59
N LEU A 61 -7.99 -11.33 -23.48
CA LEU A 61 -7.02 -10.23 -23.52
C LEU A 61 -5.62 -10.79 -23.78
N SER A 62 -4.84 -10.08 -24.59
CA SER A 62 -3.44 -10.41 -24.85
C SER A 62 -2.59 -9.13 -24.75
N PRO A 63 -1.62 -9.05 -23.82
CA PRO A 63 -1.33 -10.06 -22.80
C PRO A 63 -2.45 -10.17 -21.72
N ILE A 64 -2.61 -11.35 -21.12
CA ILE A 64 -3.55 -11.63 -20.03
C ILE A 64 -3.09 -10.84 -18.79
N PRO A 65 -3.94 -10.01 -18.17
CA PRO A 65 -3.58 -9.28 -16.97
C PRO A 65 -3.43 -10.21 -15.76
N LEU A 66 -2.53 -9.83 -14.85
CA LEU A 66 -2.36 -10.49 -13.56
C LEU A 66 -3.18 -9.80 -12.48
N GLU A 67 -3.97 -10.57 -11.74
CA GLU A 67 -4.75 -10.10 -10.60
C GLU A 67 -4.01 -10.43 -9.28
N PRO A 68 -3.84 -9.47 -8.36
CA PRO A 68 -3.20 -9.75 -7.08
C PRO A 68 -3.93 -10.83 -6.29
N ALA A 69 -3.19 -11.78 -5.72
CA ALA A 69 -3.71 -12.85 -4.87
C ALA A 69 -3.00 -12.84 -3.50
N PRO A 70 -3.56 -13.49 -2.46
CA PRO A 70 -2.84 -13.69 -1.21
C PRO A 70 -1.49 -14.39 -1.49
N PRO A 71 -0.37 -13.84 -1.02
CA PRO A 71 0.94 -14.38 -1.35
C PRO A 71 1.12 -15.74 -0.68
N ARG A 72 1.75 -16.69 -1.39
CA ARG A 72 2.17 -17.93 -0.73
C ARG A 72 3.18 -17.62 0.39
N ARG A 73 3.34 -18.58 1.29
CA ARG A 73 4.42 -18.52 2.29
C ARG A 73 5.78 -18.60 1.60
N LEU A 74 6.71 -17.79 2.08
CA LEU A 74 8.12 -17.93 1.74
C LEU A 74 8.62 -19.31 2.16
N HIS A 75 9.46 -19.93 1.34
CA HIS A 75 10.02 -21.26 1.54
C HIS A 75 11.53 -21.16 1.79
N ALA A 76 12.05 -21.99 2.69
CA ALA A 76 13.46 -22.03 3.04
C ALA A 76 13.99 -23.46 3.05
N GLY A 77 15.07 -23.71 2.30
CA GLY A 77 15.68 -25.03 2.17
C GLY A 77 15.04 -25.93 1.11
N PRO A 78 15.43 -27.21 1.06
CA PRO A 78 14.87 -28.17 0.12
C PRO A 78 13.43 -28.54 0.49
N SER A 79 12.59 -28.73 -0.52
CA SER A 79 11.22 -29.23 -0.33
C SER A 79 11.20 -30.66 0.19
N GLU A 80 10.18 -31.03 0.97
CA GLU A 80 10.07 -32.37 1.54
C GLU A 80 9.85 -33.43 0.44
N PRO A 81 10.35 -34.66 0.63
CA PRO A 81 10.11 -35.75 -0.32
C PRO A 81 8.61 -35.97 -0.55
N GLY A 82 8.16 -35.80 -1.80
CA GLY A 82 6.76 -36.00 -2.19
C GLY A 82 5.95 -34.70 -2.30
N GLU A 83 6.45 -33.58 -1.79
CA GLU A 83 5.85 -32.27 -2.05
C GLU A 83 6.28 -31.71 -3.42
N PRO A 84 5.48 -30.84 -4.04
CA PRO A 84 5.93 -30.06 -5.20
C PRO A 84 7.18 -29.26 -4.82
N ALA A 85 8.22 -29.38 -5.63
CA ALA A 85 9.45 -28.62 -5.42
C ALA A 85 9.15 -27.12 -5.49
N ARG A 86 9.71 -26.36 -4.54
CA ARG A 86 9.56 -24.90 -4.43
C ARG A 86 10.92 -24.23 -4.48
N PHE A 87 10.92 -22.98 -4.91
CA PHE A 87 12.09 -22.12 -4.80
C PHE A 87 12.50 -21.96 -3.33
N ASP A 88 13.78 -22.12 -3.01
CA ASP A 88 14.32 -21.55 -1.79
C ASP A 88 14.33 -20.02 -1.94
N ASP A 89 13.42 -19.37 -1.23
CA ASP A 89 13.30 -17.91 -1.24
C ASP A 89 14.37 -17.25 -0.37
N PHE A 90 15.14 -18.01 0.41
CA PHE A 90 16.20 -17.51 1.28
C PHE A 90 17.58 -17.89 0.74
N VAL A 91 17.87 -17.40 -0.47
CA VAL A 91 19.21 -17.36 -1.06
C VAL A 91 19.75 -15.92 -1.11
N PRO A 92 21.09 -15.73 -1.00
CA PRO A 92 21.73 -14.43 -1.07
C PRO A 92 21.32 -13.59 -2.28
N MET A 93 21.52 -14.14 -3.48
CA MET A 93 21.18 -13.49 -4.74
C MET A 93 21.09 -14.55 -5.83
N ARG A 94 20.31 -14.25 -6.86
CA ARG A 94 20.25 -14.97 -8.12
C ARG A 94 20.75 -14.02 -9.21
N LEU A 95 21.71 -14.48 -10.02
CA LEU A 95 22.30 -13.64 -11.08
C LEU A 95 21.44 -13.58 -12.34
N ALA A 96 20.46 -14.49 -12.47
CA ALA A 96 19.50 -14.54 -13.56
C ALA A 96 18.09 -14.72 -13.00
N VAL A 97 17.07 -14.41 -13.80
CA VAL A 97 15.67 -14.67 -13.47
C VAL A 97 15.38 -16.15 -13.70
N ASP A 98 15.08 -16.85 -12.62
CA ASP A 98 14.68 -18.25 -12.68
C ASP A 98 13.21 -18.36 -13.10
N LEU A 99 12.93 -19.06 -14.19
CA LEU A 99 11.58 -19.48 -14.54
C LEU A 99 11.35 -20.92 -14.07
N THR A 100 10.24 -21.17 -13.38
CA THR A 100 9.77 -22.54 -13.10
C THR A 100 8.31 -22.70 -13.47
N LEU A 101 7.93 -23.94 -13.80
CA LEU A 101 6.59 -24.33 -14.18
C LEU A 101 6.22 -25.63 -13.48
N THR A 102 5.10 -25.60 -12.77
CA THR A 102 4.54 -26.74 -12.04
C THR A 102 3.06 -26.92 -12.38
N GLY A 103 2.48 -28.04 -11.93
CA GLY A 103 1.10 -28.42 -12.18
C GLY A 103 0.97 -29.56 -13.18
N HIS A 104 -0.21 -29.68 -13.79
CA HIS A 104 -0.53 -30.77 -14.70
C HIS A 104 -1.03 -30.26 -16.05
N VAL A 105 -0.84 -31.07 -17.08
CA VAL A 105 -1.49 -30.93 -18.38
C VAL A 105 -2.48 -32.06 -18.59
N GLU A 106 -3.67 -31.74 -19.08
CA GLU A 106 -4.66 -32.75 -19.43
C GLU A 106 -4.37 -33.32 -20.82
N ILE A 107 -4.23 -34.65 -20.91
CA ILE A 107 -4.13 -35.38 -22.17
C ILE A 107 -5.41 -36.18 -22.33
N LEU A 108 -6.25 -35.76 -23.27
CA LEU A 108 -7.52 -36.43 -23.55
C LEU A 108 -7.30 -37.73 -24.35
N PRO A 109 -8.12 -38.77 -24.13
CA PRO A 109 -8.09 -39.96 -24.96
C PRO A 109 -8.45 -39.63 -26.41
N MET A 110 -7.88 -40.35 -27.38
CA MET A 110 -8.25 -40.17 -28.78
C MET A 110 -9.74 -40.53 -28.99
N PRO A 111 -10.47 -39.80 -29.86
CA PRO A 111 -11.90 -40.04 -30.10
C PRO A 111 -12.25 -41.48 -30.51
N SER A 112 -11.30 -42.23 -31.06
CA SER A 112 -11.51 -43.61 -31.51
C SER A 112 -11.64 -44.62 -30.37
N GLY A 113 -11.38 -44.24 -29.11
CA GLY A 113 -11.43 -45.14 -27.95
C GLY A 113 -10.38 -46.26 -27.95
N THR A 114 -9.67 -46.45 -29.07
CA THR A 114 -8.52 -47.34 -29.17
C THR A 114 -7.31 -46.66 -28.55
N LEU A 115 -6.85 -47.20 -27.42
CA LEU A 115 -5.50 -46.98 -26.91
C LEU A 115 -4.51 -47.50 -27.96
N GLY A 116 -4.10 -46.63 -28.89
CA GLY A 116 -2.93 -46.90 -29.71
C GLY A 116 -1.72 -47.15 -28.78
N PRO A 117 -0.68 -47.86 -29.24
CA PRO A 117 0.42 -48.28 -28.37
C PRO A 117 1.16 -47.14 -27.65
N ARG A 118 1.01 -45.88 -28.10
CA ARG A 118 1.41 -44.65 -27.38
C ARG A 118 0.49 -43.48 -27.76
N LEU A 119 0.18 -42.62 -26.79
CA LEU A 119 -0.43 -41.33 -27.07
C LEU A 119 0.56 -40.43 -27.82
N PRO A 120 0.09 -39.57 -28.75
CA PRO A 120 0.96 -38.60 -29.40
C PRO A 120 1.58 -37.67 -28.35
N ALA A 121 2.87 -37.40 -28.48
CA ALA A 121 3.55 -36.43 -27.64
C ALA A 121 2.92 -35.05 -27.84
N ARG A 122 2.70 -34.34 -26.73
CA ARG A 122 2.14 -32.99 -26.73
C ARG A 122 3.28 -31.99 -26.74
N HIS A 123 3.44 -31.25 -27.84
CA HIS A 123 4.42 -30.17 -27.93
C HIS A 123 3.97 -28.97 -27.11
N ALA A 124 4.87 -28.41 -26.33
CA ALA A 124 4.62 -27.26 -25.48
C ALA A 124 5.79 -26.28 -25.53
N GLU A 125 5.50 -25.02 -25.23
CA GLU A 125 6.49 -23.97 -25.06
C GLU A 125 6.24 -23.20 -23.78
N VAL A 126 7.32 -22.80 -23.10
CA VAL A 126 7.26 -21.87 -21.96
C VAL A 126 8.41 -20.89 -22.05
N GLY A 127 8.22 -19.64 -21.66
CA GLY A 127 9.34 -18.72 -21.55
C GLY A 127 8.99 -17.33 -21.03
N LEU A 128 10.02 -16.48 -20.95
CA LEU A 128 9.91 -15.06 -20.61
C LEU A 128 10.33 -14.22 -21.82
N GLY A 129 9.47 -13.29 -22.22
CA GLY A 129 9.67 -12.44 -23.39
C GLY A 129 9.83 -13.24 -24.69
N ASP A 130 10.86 -12.92 -25.46
CA ASP A 130 11.09 -13.51 -26.79
C ASP A 130 11.73 -14.90 -26.72
N ARG A 131 12.33 -15.28 -25.57
CA ARG A 131 13.12 -16.50 -25.44
C ARG A 131 12.30 -17.62 -24.80
N ARG A 132 12.18 -18.74 -25.53
CA ARG A 132 11.24 -19.83 -25.21
C ARG A 132 11.94 -21.17 -25.19
N LEU A 133 11.59 -21.99 -24.21
CA LEU A 133 11.95 -23.40 -24.15
C LEU A 133 10.84 -24.23 -24.77
N ARG A 134 11.20 -25.03 -25.78
CA ARG A 134 10.31 -26.01 -26.41
C ARG A 134 10.54 -27.39 -25.81
N PHE A 135 9.47 -28.09 -25.48
CA PHE A 135 9.51 -29.43 -24.92
C PHE A 135 8.29 -30.26 -25.33
N GLU A 136 8.33 -31.54 -25.00
CA GLU A 136 7.26 -32.51 -25.22
C GLU A 136 6.78 -33.05 -23.87
N VAL A 137 5.47 -33.21 -23.75
CA VAL A 137 4.84 -33.98 -22.67
C VAL A 137 4.35 -35.30 -23.25
N GLN A 138 4.85 -36.40 -22.71
CA GLN A 138 4.53 -37.75 -23.14
C GLN A 138 4.04 -38.60 -21.96
N ALA A 139 2.93 -39.29 -22.15
CA ALA A 139 2.40 -40.26 -21.21
C ALA A 139 1.87 -41.50 -21.94
N ASP A 140 1.91 -42.64 -21.26
CA ASP A 140 1.39 -43.91 -21.81
C ASP A 140 -0.14 -44.00 -21.69
N GLU A 141 -0.74 -43.25 -20.76
CA GLU A 141 -2.17 -43.23 -20.49
C GLU A 141 -2.72 -41.79 -20.48
N PRO A 142 -3.98 -41.57 -20.88
CA PRO A 142 -4.60 -40.26 -20.84
C PRO A 142 -4.91 -39.84 -19.40
N GLY A 143 -5.05 -38.55 -19.14
CA GLY A 143 -5.38 -38.00 -17.83
C GLY A 143 -4.60 -36.73 -17.50
N ARG A 144 -4.50 -36.43 -16.20
CA ARG A 144 -3.71 -35.30 -15.68
C ARG A 144 -2.25 -35.72 -15.55
N ILE A 145 -1.42 -35.26 -16.46
CA ILE A 145 0.00 -35.61 -16.54
C ILE A 145 0.82 -34.52 -15.86
N PRO A 146 1.64 -34.83 -14.85
CA PRO A 146 2.41 -33.82 -14.14
C PRO A 146 3.54 -33.29 -15.04
N LEU A 147 3.80 -31.99 -14.96
CA LEU A 147 4.84 -31.30 -15.73
C LEU A 147 6.25 -31.52 -15.13
N ARG A 148 6.65 -32.79 -15.01
CA ARG A 148 7.96 -33.21 -14.51
C ARG A 148 8.40 -34.54 -15.13
N PRO A 149 9.68 -34.93 -15.02
CA PRO A 149 10.14 -36.24 -15.45
C PRO A 149 9.37 -37.39 -14.78
N PRO A 150 9.14 -38.53 -15.47
CA PRO A 150 9.65 -38.86 -16.82
C PRO A 150 8.80 -38.32 -17.98
N TYR A 151 7.73 -37.55 -17.69
CA TYR A 151 6.73 -37.15 -18.68
C TYR A 151 7.18 -35.97 -19.56
N THR A 152 8.01 -35.09 -19.04
CA THR A 152 8.54 -33.93 -19.76
C THR A 152 9.91 -34.21 -20.37
N ARG A 153 10.07 -33.93 -21.67
CA ARG A 153 11.32 -34.14 -22.43
C ARG A 153 11.62 -32.96 -23.34
N ALA A 154 12.88 -32.59 -23.47
CA ALA A 154 13.32 -31.71 -24.55
C ALA A 154 13.09 -32.37 -25.92
N LEU A 155 13.04 -31.57 -27.00
CA LEU A 155 12.81 -32.07 -28.38
C LEU A 155 13.83 -33.11 -28.86
N HIS A 156 15.00 -33.17 -28.22
CA HIS A 156 16.03 -34.19 -28.50
C HIS A 156 15.94 -35.43 -27.58
N GLY A 157 14.83 -35.60 -26.86
CA GLY A 157 14.51 -36.78 -26.05
C GLY A 157 15.07 -36.81 -24.63
N ARG A 158 15.87 -35.83 -24.20
CA ARG A 158 16.38 -35.74 -22.82
C ARG A 158 15.24 -35.35 -21.87
N ALA A 159 15.10 -36.04 -20.74
CA ALA A 159 14.18 -35.63 -19.69
C ALA A 159 14.51 -34.20 -19.21
N ILE A 160 13.49 -33.38 -19.00
CA ILE A 160 13.64 -32.01 -18.51
C ILE A 160 12.71 -31.80 -17.32
N ASP A 161 13.24 -31.24 -16.24
CA ASP A 161 12.42 -30.80 -15.11
C ASP A 161 12.21 -29.29 -15.24
N LEU A 162 10.96 -28.86 -15.29
CA LEU A 162 10.60 -27.44 -15.36
C LEU A 162 10.32 -26.88 -13.96
N GLY A 163 10.28 -27.74 -12.93
CA GLY A 163 10.25 -27.32 -11.54
C GLY A 163 11.61 -26.77 -11.07
N PRO A 164 11.66 -26.23 -9.84
CA PRO A 164 12.91 -25.76 -9.27
C PRO A 164 13.88 -26.92 -9.04
N ALA A 165 15.10 -26.76 -9.54
CA ALA A 165 16.21 -27.67 -9.31
C ALA A 165 16.82 -27.44 -7.92
N PRO A 166 17.41 -28.48 -7.30
CA PRO A 166 18.20 -28.31 -6.09
C PRO A 166 19.36 -27.34 -6.32
N CYS A 167 19.43 -26.26 -5.53
CA CYS A 167 20.51 -25.29 -5.55
C CYS A 167 21.42 -25.44 -4.31
N HIS A 168 22.48 -24.64 -4.24
CA HIS A 168 23.38 -24.61 -3.09
C HIS A 168 22.64 -24.23 -1.80
N ASP A 169 22.77 -25.07 -0.76
CA ASP A 169 22.24 -24.80 0.58
C ASP A 169 23.25 -23.96 1.37
N GLY A 170 23.15 -22.63 1.23
CA GLY A 170 24.03 -21.69 1.91
C GLY A 170 24.00 -21.79 3.44
N SER A 171 22.94 -22.39 4.02
CA SER A 171 22.82 -22.52 5.47
C SER A 171 23.85 -23.47 6.09
N ARG A 172 24.40 -24.41 5.31
CA ARG A 172 25.49 -25.31 5.75
C ARG A 172 26.77 -24.57 6.11
N HIS A 173 26.94 -23.36 5.57
CA HIS A 173 28.09 -22.49 5.82
C HIS A 173 27.65 -21.19 6.51
N HIS A 174 26.47 -21.17 7.13
CA HIS A 174 25.90 -19.98 7.75
C HIS A 174 25.85 -18.76 6.82
N PHE A 175 25.70 -19.01 5.51
CA PHE A 175 25.77 -18.01 4.44
C PHE A 175 27.04 -17.15 4.47
N GLN A 176 28.17 -17.76 4.84
CA GLN A 176 29.50 -17.16 4.74
C GLN A 176 30.22 -17.77 3.53
N HIS A 177 30.60 -16.91 2.60
CA HIS A 177 31.20 -17.30 1.32
C HIS A 177 32.59 -16.67 1.15
N PRO A 178 33.53 -17.36 0.46
CA PRO A 178 34.74 -16.70 0.01
C PRO A 178 34.43 -15.66 -1.09
N GLU A 179 35.30 -14.66 -1.26
CA GLU A 179 35.12 -13.57 -2.24
C GLU A 179 34.92 -14.05 -3.68
N ASP A 180 35.46 -15.21 -4.04
CA ASP A 180 35.38 -15.83 -5.37
C ASP A 180 34.23 -16.84 -5.52
N PHE A 181 33.30 -16.91 -4.55
CA PHE A 181 32.15 -17.81 -4.60
C PHE A 181 31.23 -17.49 -5.80
N ASP A 182 30.99 -18.49 -6.64
CA ASP A 182 30.07 -18.35 -7.77
C ASP A 182 28.61 -18.35 -7.30
N LEU A 183 28.01 -17.16 -7.26
CA LEU A 183 26.60 -16.97 -6.88
C LEU A 183 25.62 -17.68 -7.81
N ARG A 184 26.02 -18.11 -9.01
CA ARG A 184 25.18 -18.96 -9.87
C ARG A 184 24.81 -20.29 -9.23
N ALA A 185 25.55 -20.71 -8.20
CA ALA A 185 25.20 -21.88 -7.40
C ALA A 185 23.82 -21.76 -6.70
N TYR A 186 23.26 -20.55 -6.61
CA TYR A 186 21.92 -20.29 -6.06
C TYR A 186 20.80 -20.29 -7.11
N GLN A 187 21.11 -20.49 -8.39
CA GLN A 187 20.08 -20.61 -9.41
C GLN A 187 19.33 -21.92 -9.23
N ALA A 188 18.01 -21.85 -9.23
CA ALA A 188 17.14 -23.01 -9.15
C ALA A 188 16.43 -23.28 -10.48
N GLY A 189 16.40 -22.33 -11.42
CA GLY A 189 15.94 -22.60 -12.79
C GLY A 189 16.95 -23.47 -13.55
N THR A 190 16.48 -24.26 -14.52
CA THR A 190 17.42 -24.92 -15.44
C THR A 190 18.07 -23.87 -16.35
N PHE A 191 19.31 -24.10 -16.78
CA PHE A 191 20.07 -23.15 -17.58
C PHE A 191 19.34 -22.71 -18.85
N GLU A 192 18.51 -23.59 -19.45
CA GLU A 192 17.74 -23.29 -20.65
C GLU A 192 16.66 -22.21 -20.45
N ILE A 193 16.28 -21.94 -19.20
CA ILE A 193 15.23 -20.99 -18.79
C ILE A 193 15.70 -20.02 -17.70
N ALA A 194 16.99 -19.69 -17.69
CA ALA A 194 17.59 -18.66 -16.81
C ALA A 194 17.79 -17.34 -17.58
N TYR A 195 16.95 -16.33 -17.32
CA TYR A 195 16.85 -15.13 -18.16
C TYR A 195 17.65 -13.96 -17.62
N GLU A 196 18.15 -13.09 -18.50
CA GLU A 196 18.64 -11.79 -18.05
C GLU A 196 17.43 -10.89 -17.69
N PRO A 197 17.52 -10.03 -16.65
CA PRO A 197 16.37 -9.25 -16.20
C PRO A 197 15.72 -8.35 -17.27
N ASP A 198 16.46 -7.90 -18.28
CA ASP A 198 15.97 -7.07 -19.38
C ASP A 198 15.24 -7.86 -20.49
N GLU A 199 15.44 -9.18 -20.54
CA GLU A 199 14.69 -10.08 -21.45
C GLU A 199 13.24 -10.29 -20.98
N VAL A 200 12.97 -10.08 -19.68
CA VAL A 200 11.71 -10.45 -19.04
C VAL A 200 10.65 -9.35 -19.24
N LYS A 201 9.80 -9.54 -20.25
CA LYS A 201 8.72 -8.59 -20.64
C LYS A 201 7.31 -9.14 -20.41
N SER A 202 7.13 -10.42 -20.68
CA SER A 202 5.86 -11.16 -20.55
C SER A 202 6.18 -12.63 -20.24
N ILE A 203 5.17 -13.38 -19.80
CA ILE A 203 5.24 -14.83 -19.63
C ILE A 203 4.53 -15.46 -20.82
N TYR A 204 5.20 -16.38 -21.51
CA TYR A 204 4.63 -17.10 -22.65
C TYR A 204 4.40 -18.57 -22.29
N ILE A 205 3.21 -19.08 -22.59
CA ILE A 205 2.84 -20.48 -22.38
C ILE A 205 2.08 -20.96 -23.61
N ALA A 206 2.55 -22.01 -24.29
CA ALA A 206 1.85 -22.60 -25.43
C ALA A 206 1.74 -24.11 -25.30
N GLY A 207 0.64 -24.66 -25.82
CA GLY A 207 0.42 -26.09 -25.85
C GLY A 207 0.20 -26.73 -24.48
N LEU A 208 -0.12 -25.97 -23.43
CA LEU A 208 -0.42 -26.50 -22.08
C LEU A 208 -1.88 -26.29 -21.63
N GLY A 209 -2.68 -25.52 -22.37
CA GLY A 209 -4.10 -25.28 -22.05
C GLY A 209 -5.05 -26.39 -22.52
N PRO A 210 -6.37 -26.19 -22.47
CA PRO A 210 -7.34 -27.14 -23.05
C PRO A 210 -7.17 -27.32 -24.56
N ASP A 211 -6.83 -26.24 -25.28
CA ASP A 211 -6.46 -26.27 -26.70
C ASP A 211 -4.94 -26.49 -26.85
N PRO A 212 -4.48 -27.62 -27.41
CA PRO A 212 -3.07 -27.88 -27.65
C PRO A 212 -2.40 -26.94 -28.67
N ALA A 213 -3.19 -26.28 -29.54
CA ALA A 213 -2.67 -25.26 -30.45
C ALA A 213 -2.68 -23.85 -29.83
N GLY A 214 -3.33 -23.70 -28.68
CA GLY A 214 -3.46 -22.44 -27.96
C GLY A 214 -2.14 -21.95 -27.39
N ALA A 215 -1.96 -20.63 -27.41
CA ALA A 215 -0.89 -19.93 -26.73
C ALA A 215 -1.48 -18.81 -25.87
N MET A 216 -0.87 -18.58 -24.72
CA MET A 216 -1.18 -17.53 -23.77
C MET A 216 0.06 -16.68 -23.59
N GLU A 217 -0.12 -15.37 -23.71
CA GLU A 217 0.86 -14.39 -23.27
C GLU A 217 0.28 -13.71 -22.04
N ILE A 218 0.99 -13.73 -20.91
CA ILE A 218 0.57 -13.18 -19.63
C ILE A 218 1.47 -11.98 -19.32
N ALA A 219 0.87 -10.86 -18.93
CA ALA A 219 1.60 -9.64 -18.59
C ALA A 219 2.36 -9.84 -17.28
N LEU A 220 3.52 -9.21 -17.14
CA LEU A 220 4.15 -9.08 -15.83
C LEU A 220 3.36 -8.09 -14.95
N PRO A 221 3.56 -8.12 -13.61
CA PRO A 221 2.92 -7.15 -12.73
C PRO A 221 3.22 -5.71 -13.17
N ALA A 222 2.19 -4.87 -13.23
CA ALA A 222 2.30 -3.48 -13.66
C ALA A 222 3.16 -2.61 -12.70
N TYR A 223 3.40 -3.10 -11.48
CA TYR A 223 4.16 -2.43 -10.44
C TYR A 223 5.32 -3.30 -9.99
N ALA A 224 6.49 -2.68 -9.80
CA ALA A 224 7.66 -3.32 -9.20
C ALA A 224 7.95 -2.70 -7.84
N PRO A 225 8.40 -3.50 -6.86
CA PRO A 225 8.75 -3.00 -5.54
C PRO A 225 10.13 -2.34 -5.55
N ARG A 226 10.33 -1.38 -4.66
CA ARG A 226 11.63 -0.82 -4.28
C ARG A 226 11.66 -0.68 -2.76
N ALA A 227 12.84 -0.76 -2.15
CA ALA A 227 12.97 -0.71 -0.69
C ALA A 227 13.73 0.52 -0.23
N LEU A 228 13.20 1.26 0.74
CA LEU A 228 13.95 2.23 1.55
C LEU A 228 14.30 1.59 2.89
N VAL A 229 15.57 1.60 3.24
CA VAL A 229 16.10 1.04 4.48
C VAL A 229 16.36 2.17 5.47
N ASP A 230 15.59 2.18 6.55
CA ASP A 230 15.78 3.05 7.71
C ASP A 230 16.74 2.38 8.69
N TYR A 231 17.86 3.05 8.97
CA TYR A 231 18.85 2.58 9.94
C TYR A 231 18.57 3.15 11.33
N MET A 232 18.92 2.39 12.37
CA MET A 232 18.81 2.78 13.77
C MET A 232 19.68 3.99 14.13
N GLN A 233 20.78 4.20 13.41
CA GLN A 233 21.70 5.30 13.64
C GLN A 233 21.15 6.58 12.97
N PRO A 234 20.78 7.65 13.72
CA PRO A 234 20.12 8.82 13.15
C PRO A 234 20.92 9.60 12.10
N ARG A 235 22.24 9.35 12.02
CA ARG A 235 23.16 10.00 11.07
C ARG A 235 23.34 9.23 9.77
N VAL A 236 22.90 7.97 9.71
CA VAL A 236 23.00 7.16 8.50
C VAL A 236 21.81 7.50 7.61
N ARG A 237 22.09 7.96 6.40
CA ARG A 237 21.06 8.27 5.41
C ARG A 237 20.31 6.98 5.05
N ARG A 238 19.00 7.10 4.83
CA ARG A 238 18.16 6.02 4.29
C ARG A 238 18.80 5.41 3.04
N GLY A 239 18.91 4.09 3.02
CA GLY A 239 19.41 3.34 1.86
C GLY A 239 18.28 3.12 0.87
N ASP A 240 18.41 3.64 -0.36
CA ASP A 240 17.47 3.34 -1.45
C ASP A 240 17.96 2.12 -2.23
N VAL A 241 17.27 0.99 -2.01
CA VAL A 241 17.65 -0.33 -2.50
C VAL A 241 16.77 -0.70 -3.69
N ARG A 242 17.41 -0.82 -4.85
CA ARG A 242 16.77 -1.38 -6.04
C ARG A 242 16.54 -2.87 -5.83
N LEU A 243 15.32 -3.32 -6.10
CA LEU A 243 14.96 -4.73 -6.13
C LEU A 243 14.88 -5.19 -7.59
N PHE A 244 15.55 -6.29 -7.92
CA PHE A 244 15.58 -6.87 -9.25
C PHE A 244 14.67 -8.08 -9.28
N LEU A 245 13.89 -8.22 -10.36
CA LEU A 245 13.13 -9.44 -10.61
C LEU A 245 14.12 -10.59 -10.76
N ASP A 246 13.93 -11.67 -10.01
CA ASP A 246 14.87 -12.80 -10.01
C ASP A 246 14.20 -14.18 -10.01
N GLY A 247 12.87 -14.23 -9.86
CA GLY A 247 12.11 -15.48 -9.93
C GLY A 247 10.71 -15.28 -10.47
N VAL A 248 10.29 -16.19 -11.36
CA VAL A 248 8.92 -16.35 -11.85
C VAL A 248 8.54 -17.82 -11.71
N ALA A 249 7.63 -18.14 -10.79
CA ALA A 249 7.14 -19.51 -10.58
C ALA A 249 5.69 -19.62 -11.04
N ILE A 250 5.39 -20.52 -11.97
CA ILE A 250 4.05 -20.71 -12.51
C ILE A 250 3.48 -22.02 -11.96
N ASP A 251 2.28 -21.96 -11.40
CA ASP A 251 1.46 -23.13 -11.04
C ASP A 251 0.21 -23.14 -11.92
N LEU A 252 0.18 -24.07 -12.90
CA LEU A 252 -0.95 -24.18 -13.83
C LEU A 252 -2.21 -24.74 -13.18
N ASP A 253 -2.09 -25.56 -12.13
CA ASP A 253 -3.26 -26.14 -11.47
C ASP A 253 -4.03 -25.05 -10.70
N GLN A 254 -3.31 -24.09 -10.13
CA GLN A 254 -3.88 -22.96 -9.40
C GLN A 254 -4.09 -21.71 -10.25
N SER A 255 -3.56 -21.73 -11.49
CA SER A 255 -3.49 -20.56 -12.37
C SER A 255 -2.88 -19.35 -11.67
N THR A 256 -1.76 -19.59 -10.98
CA THR A 256 -1.02 -18.57 -10.22
C THR A 256 0.38 -18.37 -10.76
N VAL A 257 0.87 -17.14 -10.60
CA VAL A 257 2.26 -16.76 -10.84
C VAL A 257 2.82 -16.12 -9.58
N ASP A 258 3.86 -16.72 -9.03
CA ASP A 258 4.68 -16.12 -7.99
C ASP A 258 5.82 -15.33 -8.63
N VAL A 259 5.95 -14.08 -8.23
CA VAL A 259 6.98 -13.17 -8.70
C VAL A 259 7.84 -12.74 -7.52
N THR A 260 9.15 -12.98 -7.63
CA THR A 260 10.13 -12.67 -6.59
C THR A 260 11.07 -11.58 -7.06
N TRP A 261 11.27 -10.58 -6.20
CA TRP A 261 12.30 -9.55 -6.37
C TRP A 261 13.32 -9.62 -5.23
N ARG A 262 14.59 -9.35 -5.54
CA ARG A 262 15.66 -9.26 -4.54
C ARG A 262 16.47 -7.99 -4.66
N GLY A 263 16.85 -7.43 -3.52
CA GLY A 263 17.87 -6.40 -3.44
C GLY A 263 18.82 -6.67 -2.30
N LEU A 264 19.97 -6.00 -2.36
CA LEU A 264 21.06 -6.16 -1.41
C LEU A 264 21.34 -4.81 -0.75
N VAL A 265 21.56 -4.84 0.56
CA VAL A 265 22.02 -3.68 1.31
C VAL A 265 23.16 -4.07 2.24
N GLU A 266 24.20 -3.25 2.29
CA GLU A 266 25.30 -3.43 3.24
C GLU A 266 24.82 -3.07 4.66
N THR A 267 25.28 -3.83 5.64
CA THR A 267 24.88 -3.68 7.05
C THR A 267 26.03 -4.11 7.98
N THR A 268 25.78 -4.14 9.29
CA THR A 268 26.71 -4.72 10.28
C THR A 268 26.60 -6.24 10.36
N ASP A 269 27.41 -6.89 11.18
CA ASP A 269 27.27 -8.33 11.50
C ASP A 269 25.95 -8.66 12.21
N LYS A 270 25.20 -7.64 12.66
CA LYS A 270 23.91 -7.76 13.36
C LYS A 270 22.87 -6.84 12.71
N PRO A 271 22.33 -7.20 11.53
CA PRO A 271 21.39 -6.36 10.81
C PRO A 271 20.17 -5.96 11.62
N HIS A 272 19.70 -6.83 12.51
CA HIS A 272 18.56 -6.55 13.39
C HIS A 272 18.80 -5.46 14.46
N LEU A 273 20.05 -5.06 14.67
CA LEU A 273 20.42 -3.92 15.53
C LEU A 273 20.76 -2.67 14.71
N ASP A 274 20.99 -2.82 13.41
CA ASP A 274 21.43 -1.77 12.51
C ASP A 274 20.28 -1.21 11.66
N VAL A 275 19.44 -2.09 11.14
CA VAL A 275 18.23 -1.77 10.37
C VAL A 275 17.03 -1.72 11.30
N ASP A 276 16.34 -0.59 11.32
CA ASP A 276 15.12 -0.40 12.09
C ASP A 276 13.91 -0.90 11.29
N ARG A 277 13.75 -0.33 10.09
CA ARG A 277 12.58 -0.50 9.24
C ARG A 277 12.96 -0.59 7.78
N ILE A 278 12.22 -1.39 7.03
CA ILE A 278 12.22 -1.44 5.58
C ILE A 278 10.88 -0.91 5.08
N VAL A 279 10.90 0.18 4.34
CA VAL A 279 9.72 0.72 3.67
C VAL A 279 9.69 0.17 2.24
N LEU A 280 8.64 -0.55 1.88
CA LEU A 280 8.40 -0.98 0.50
C LEU A 280 7.50 0.00 -0.22
N GLY A 281 8.01 0.55 -1.31
CA GLY A 281 7.23 1.33 -2.26
C GLY A 281 6.94 0.53 -3.53
N TRP A 282 5.83 0.84 -4.18
CA TRP A 282 5.41 0.26 -5.45
C TRP A 282 5.23 1.37 -6.48
N ALA A 283 5.79 1.17 -7.67
CA ALA A 283 5.55 2.06 -8.81
C ALA A 283 5.73 1.27 -10.12
N PRO A 284 5.19 1.77 -11.25
CA PRO A 284 5.53 1.22 -12.54
C PRO A 284 7.06 1.20 -12.75
N PRO A 285 7.65 0.13 -13.32
CA PRO A 285 9.10 0.04 -13.48
C PRO A 285 9.76 1.25 -14.17
N ALA A 286 9.09 1.83 -15.17
CA ALA A 286 9.54 3.03 -15.85
C ALA A 286 9.66 4.23 -14.90
N ARG A 287 8.69 4.39 -13.99
CA ARG A 287 8.66 5.49 -13.01
C ARG A 287 9.87 5.45 -12.07
N TRP A 288 10.30 4.26 -11.63
CA TRP A 288 11.51 4.11 -10.81
C TRP A 288 12.79 4.53 -11.52
N THR A 289 12.81 4.47 -12.85
CA THR A 289 13.97 4.82 -13.67
C THR A 289 13.95 6.30 -14.03
N GLU A 290 12.77 6.83 -14.39
CA GLU A 290 12.59 8.20 -14.88
C GLU A 290 12.53 9.23 -13.76
N ASP A 291 11.83 8.92 -12.65
CA ASP A 291 11.60 9.83 -11.52
C ASP A 291 11.47 9.05 -10.20
N PRO A 292 12.58 8.49 -9.69
CA PRO A 292 12.56 7.74 -8.43
C PRO A 292 12.16 8.61 -7.23
N GLN A 293 12.47 9.91 -7.25
CA GLN A 293 12.14 10.80 -6.16
C GLN A 293 10.64 11.06 -6.09
N GLY A 294 9.99 11.34 -7.22
CA GLY A 294 8.54 11.47 -7.29
C GLY A 294 7.83 10.16 -6.94
N ALA A 295 8.35 9.02 -7.41
CA ALA A 295 7.83 7.71 -7.01
C ALA A 295 7.88 7.50 -5.49
N TRP A 296 8.99 7.90 -4.84
CA TRP A 296 9.09 7.83 -3.39
C TRP A 296 8.20 8.85 -2.67
N ASP A 297 8.01 10.06 -3.20
CA ASP A 297 7.06 11.04 -2.65
C ASP A 297 5.65 10.46 -2.63
N ASP A 298 5.19 9.90 -3.76
CA ASP A 298 3.88 9.26 -3.89
C ASP A 298 3.72 8.11 -2.86
N ASN A 299 4.73 7.25 -2.74
CA ASN A 299 4.69 6.10 -1.84
C ASN A 299 4.75 6.49 -0.36
N LEU A 300 5.61 7.43 0.03
CA LEU A 300 5.75 7.87 1.43
C LEU A 300 4.54 8.67 1.89
N ARG A 301 3.93 9.42 0.99
CA ARG A 301 2.69 10.16 1.20
C ARG A 301 1.50 9.23 1.49
N GLU A 302 1.39 8.09 0.81
CA GLU A 302 0.33 7.08 1.03
C GLU A 302 0.64 6.07 2.15
N LEU A 303 1.89 6.01 2.63
CA LEU A 303 2.35 5.06 3.64
C LEU A 303 1.54 5.03 4.96
N PRO A 304 0.90 6.12 5.45
CA PRO A 304 -0.01 6.03 6.59
C PRO A 304 -1.16 5.03 6.41
N ARG A 305 -1.59 4.77 5.16
CA ARG A 305 -2.61 3.73 4.84
C ARG A 305 -2.01 2.35 4.61
N GLY A 306 -0.69 2.24 4.75
CA GLY A 306 0.07 1.04 4.47
C GLY A 306 -0.13 -0.09 5.48
N ARG A 307 0.51 -1.22 5.16
CA ARG A 307 0.56 -2.41 6.02
C ARG A 307 1.87 -2.44 6.78
N PHE A 308 1.80 -2.78 8.06
CA PHE A 308 2.96 -2.87 8.93
C PHE A 308 3.04 -4.26 9.53
N ARG A 309 4.20 -4.89 9.46
CA ARG A 309 4.45 -6.25 9.97
C ARG A 309 5.94 -6.47 10.15
N TYR A 310 6.34 -7.48 10.92
CA TYR A 310 7.73 -7.91 10.89
C TYR A 310 8.05 -8.66 9.61
N ALA A 311 9.29 -8.53 9.14
CA ALA A 311 9.79 -9.36 8.06
C ALA A 311 9.86 -10.83 8.46
N VAL A 312 9.66 -11.72 7.48
CA VAL A 312 9.83 -13.16 7.63
C VAL A 312 11.31 -13.48 7.68
N THR A 313 11.74 -14.20 8.71
CA THR A 313 13.10 -14.74 8.77
C THR A 313 13.16 -16.11 8.13
N ARG A 314 14.36 -16.54 7.74
CA ARG A 314 14.57 -17.91 7.23
C ARG A 314 14.06 -18.97 8.22
N GLU A 315 14.21 -18.73 9.51
CA GLU A 315 13.78 -19.67 10.55
C GLU A 315 12.25 -19.79 10.62
N ASP A 316 11.52 -18.68 10.48
CA ASP A 316 10.05 -18.69 10.42
C ASP A 316 9.58 -19.51 9.21
N ALA A 317 10.15 -19.23 8.03
CA ALA A 317 9.83 -19.94 6.80
C ALA A 317 10.13 -21.45 6.89
N ARG A 318 11.25 -21.83 7.49
CA ARG A 318 11.61 -23.25 7.69
C ARG A 318 10.63 -23.98 8.61
N LYS A 319 10.08 -23.29 9.61
CA LYS A 319 9.05 -23.85 10.50
C LYS A 319 7.65 -23.80 9.90
N GLY A 320 7.47 -23.11 8.76
CA GLY A 320 6.15 -22.81 8.22
C GLY A 320 5.33 -21.91 9.16
N GLU A 321 5.99 -21.05 9.94
CA GLU A 321 5.36 -20.10 10.85
C GLU A 321 5.34 -18.70 10.24
N ASP A 322 4.29 -17.93 10.53
CA ASP A 322 4.26 -16.50 10.22
C ASP A 322 5.00 -15.73 11.33
N PRO A 323 5.63 -14.58 11.04
CA PRO A 323 6.22 -13.75 12.07
C PRO A 323 5.14 -13.33 13.09
N PRO A 324 5.51 -13.06 14.36
CA PRO A 324 4.55 -12.62 15.35
C PRO A 324 3.84 -11.34 14.89
N ALA A 325 2.55 -11.21 15.21
CA ALA A 325 1.83 -9.97 14.94
C ALA A 325 2.41 -8.81 15.76
N LEU A 326 2.36 -7.60 15.20
CA LEU A 326 2.67 -6.38 15.96
C LEU A 326 1.64 -6.21 17.07
N ARG A 327 2.09 -5.80 18.26
CA ARG A 327 1.16 -5.34 19.29
C ARG A 327 0.48 -4.06 18.81
N GLU A 328 -0.72 -3.80 19.31
CA GLU A 328 -1.52 -2.63 18.92
C GLU A 328 -0.74 -1.31 19.10
N GLU A 329 -0.05 -1.16 20.23
CA GLU A 329 0.80 0.01 20.52
C GLU A 329 1.94 0.17 19.50
N GLU A 330 2.61 -0.92 19.13
CA GLU A 330 3.72 -0.92 18.15
C GLU A 330 3.22 -0.57 16.76
N LEU A 331 2.07 -1.13 16.38
CA LEU A 331 1.41 -0.83 15.11
C LEU A 331 1.02 0.65 15.04
N LEU A 332 0.44 1.20 16.11
CA LEU A 332 0.04 2.60 16.18
C LEU A 332 1.26 3.53 16.11
N MET A 333 2.34 3.22 16.84
CA MET A 333 3.60 3.97 16.75
C MET A 333 4.18 3.95 15.35
N ALA A 334 4.31 2.76 14.75
CA ALA A 334 4.83 2.60 13.39
C ALA A 334 4.03 3.42 12.36
N ARG A 335 2.70 3.46 12.54
CA ARG A 335 1.77 4.25 11.74
C ARG A 335 1.98 5.75 11.90
N TYR A 336 2.12 6.27 13.12
CA TYR A 336 2.33 7.70 13.35
C TYR A 336 3.70 8.19 12.88
N GLU A 337 4.74 7.35 12.92
CA GLU A 337 6.06 7.71 12.40
C GLU A 337 6.05 8.04 10.89
N THR A 338 5.07 7.52 10.15
CA THR A 338 4.94 7.82 8.71
C THR A 338 4.37 9.21 8.43
N TRP A 339 3.79 9.87 9.44
CA TRP A 339 3.20 11.21 9.27
C TRP A 339 4.25 12.31 9.07
N GLY A 340 5.54 12.02 9.23
CA GLY A 340 6.62 12.99 9.01
C GLY A 340 6.80 13.45 7.55
N HIS A 341 6.16 12.81 6.58
CA HIS A 341 6.22 13.24 5.19
C HIS A 341 5.56 14.62 5.00
N PRO A 342 6.15 15.57 4.24
CA PRO A 342 5.59 16.92 4.08
C PRO A 342 4.23 16.91 3.37
N ASN A 343 4.05 16.01 2.39
CA ASN A 343 2.79 15.83 1.70
C ASN A 343 1.93 14.78 2.41
N ALA A 344 0.66 15.11 2.65
CA ALA A 344 -0.39 14.24 3.12
C ALA A 344 -0.93 13.38 1.98
N ALA A 345 -1.42 12.21 2.33
CA ALA A 345 -2.08 11.26 1.45
C ALA A 345 -3.20 11.93 0.63
N GLU A 346 -3.52 11.40 -0.55
CA GLU A 346 -4.68 11.88 -1.30
C GLU A 346 -5.96 11.52 -0.55
N PRO A 347 -6.99 12.40 -0.52
CA PRO A 347 -8.25 12.06 0.11
C PRO A 347 -8.92 10.86 -0.57
N GLU A 348 -9.32 9.87 0.22
CA GLU A 348 -10.09 8.73 -0.28
C GLU A 348 -11.59 8.91 -0.02
N MET A 349 -11.94 9.60 1.06
CA MET A 349 -13.33 9.85 1.41
C MET A 349 -13.94 10.86 0.42
N PRO A 350 -15.15 10.59 -0.12
CA PRO A 350 -15.85 11.57 -0.95
C PRO A 350 -16.03 12.93 -0.28
N PRO A 351 -16.02 14.03 -1.07
CA PRO A 351 -16.13 15.37 -0.52
C PRO A 351 -17.33 15.55 0.40
N HIS A 352 -18.48 14.95 0.05
CA HIS A 352 -19.71 15.08 0.84
C HIS A 352 -19.69 14.26 2.14
N GLU A 353 -19.11 13.05 2.12
CA GLU A 353 -18.93 12.24 3.33
C GLU A 353 -17.96 12.93 4.29
N ALA A 354 -16.79 13.35 3.81
CA ALA A 354 -15.79 14.03 4.64
C ALA A 354 -16.32 15.34 5.21
N ALA A 355 -17.07 16.09 4.41
CA ALA A 355 -17.75 17.30 4.84
C ALA A 355 -18.79 17.03 5.94
N GLN A 356 -19.54 15.92 5.83
CA GLN A 356 -20.52 15.54 6.85
C GLN A 356 -19.85 15.19 8.17
N VAL A 357 -18.80 14.36 8.15
CA VAL A 357 -18.02 14.03 9.36
C VAL A 357 -17.44 15.30 9.98
N ALA A 358 -16.80 16.14 9.18
CA ALA A 358 -16.22 17.40 9.66
C ALA A 358 -17.28 18.34 10.27
N ALA A 359 -18.47 18.43 9.66
CA ALA A 359 -19.57 19.25 10.17
C ALA A 359 -20.07 18.72 11.52
N GLU A 360 -20.31 17.41 11.64
CA GLU A 360 -20.75 16.77 12.90
C GLU A 360 -19.71 16.92 14.01
N LEU A 361 -18.42 16.79 13.69
CA LEU A 361 -17.32 17.04 14.63
C LEU A 361 -17.27 18.50 15.08
N SER A 362 -17.49 19.46 14.17
CA SER A 362 -17.48 20.89 14.48
C SER A 362 -18.64 21.32 15.38
N GLU A 363 -19.75 20.57 15.39
CA GLU A 363 -20.89 20.85 16.28
C GLU A 363 -20.59 20.54 17.74
N GLY A 364 -19.71 19.56 18.03
CA GLY A 364 -19.39 19.14 19.39
C GLY A 364 -20.58 18.56 20.17
N ARG A 365 -21.65 18.12 19.50
CA ARG A 365 -22.84 17.50 20.13
C ARG A 365 -22.57 16.10 20.66
N TRP A 366 -21.68 15.37 19.98
CA TRP A 366 -21.23 14.03 20.34
C TRP A 366 -19.73 14.06 20.56
N THR A 367 -19.21 13.07 21.30
CA THR A 367 -17.76 12.90 21.39
C THR A 367 -17.20 12.56 20.01
N ARG A 368 -15.94 12.92 19.76
CA ARG A 368 -15.28 12.62 18.48
C ARG A 368 -15.35 11.13 18.14
N ALA A 369 -15.06 10.25 19.10
CA ALA A 369 -15.15 8.80 18.91
C ALA A 369 -16.56 8.31 18.50
N GLU A 370 -17.62 8.88 19.09
CA GLU A 370 -19.01 8.53 18.72
C GLU A 370 -19.37 8.97 17.30
N VAL A 371 -18.94 10.18 16.89
CA VAL A 371 -19.15 10.66 15.51
C VAL A 371 -18.45 9.72 14.53
N LEU A 372 -17.16 9.47 14.73
CA LEU A 372 -16.37 8.61 13.84
C LEU A 372 -16.95 7.19 13.75
N ALA A 373 -17.35 6.60 14.87
CA ALA A 373 -17.97 5.27 14.90
C ALA A 373 -19.29 5.20 14.10
N ARG A 374 -20.11 6.28 14.09
CA ARG A 374 -21.34 6.34 13.27
C ARG A 374 -21.07 6.33 11.77
N HIS A 375 -19.90 6.80 11.36
CA HIS A 375 -19.44 6.80 9.97
C HIS A 375 -18.56 5.58 9.63
N GLY A 376 -18.43 4.62 10.57
CA GLY A 376 -17.66 3.39 10.34
C GLY A 376 -16.15 3.61 10.22
N ILE A 377 -15.62 4.71 10.75
CA ILE A 377 -14.20 5.05 10.72
C ILE A 377 -13.64 5.20 12.14
N ASP A 378 -12.34 5.01 12.30
CA ASP A 378 -11.63 5.24 13.57
C ASP A 378 -10.87 6.58 13.56
N GLU A 379 -10.29 6.93 14.71
CA GLU A 379 -9.53 8.17 14.90
C GLU A 379 -8.31 8.25 13.97
N TYR A 380 -7.67 7.11 13.67
CA TYR A 380 -6.49 7.07 12.84
C TYR A 380 -6.84 7.30 11.37
N THR A 381 -7.84 6.60 10.86
CA THR A 381 -8.38 6.76 9.50
C THR A 381 -8.87 8.19 9.30
N TRP A 382 -9.64 8.75 10.24
CA TRP A 382 -10.07 10.13 10.13
C TRP A 382 -8.90 11.11 10.19
N GLY A 383 -7.89 10.89 11.04
CA GLY A 383 -6.70 11.74 11.08
C GLY A 383 -5.94 11.80 9.73
N ILE A 384 -5.91 10.70 8.98
CA ILE A 384 -5.35 10.68 7.62
C ILE A 384 -6.23 11.49 6.67
N GLU A 385 -7.56 11.26 6.66
CA GLU A 385 -8.50 11.96 5.77
C GLU A 385 -8.59 13.46 6.07
N GLU A 386 -8.64 13.84 7.35
CA GLU A 386 -8.68 15.23 7.83
C GLU A 386 -7.44 15.99 7.35
N ARG A 387 -6.26 15.38 7.49
CA ARG A 387 -5.00 15.95 6.99
C ARG A 387 -4.97 16.02 5.46
N ALA A 388 -5.41 14.97 4.78
CA ALA A 388 -5.49 14.91 3.32
C ALA A 388 -6.37 16.03 2.76
N TRP A 389 -7.56 16.22 3.32
CA TRP A 389 -8.49 17.30 2.95
C TRP A 389 -7.94 18.67 3.32
N ALA A 390 -7.36 18.85 4.51
CA ALA A 390 -6.78 20.13 4.91
C ALA A 390 -5.66 20.57 3.96
N GLN A 391 -4.75 19.65 3.59
CA GLN A 391 -3.71 19.95 2.61
C GLN A 391 -4.28 20.23 1.22
N ARG A 392 -5.26 19.44 0.76
CA ARG A 392 -5.91 19.66 -0.54
C ARG A 392 -6.54 21.05 -0.61
N LEU A 393 -7.32 21.43 0.40
CA LEU A 393 -7.96 22.75 0.50
C LEU A 393 -6.92 23.89 0.57
N ALA A 394 -5.77 23.67 1.22
CA ALA A 394 -4.69 24.66 1.29
C ALA A 394 -3.91 24.81 -0.03
N SER A 395 -3.79 23.72 -0.80
CA SER A 395 -3.02 23.69 -2.05
C SER A 395 -3.75 24.31 -3.26
N VAL A 396 -5.07 24.32 -3.23
CA VAL A 396 -5.90 24.83 -4.33
C VAL A 396 -6.14 26.33 -4.14
N ARG A 397 -5.32 27.17 -4.76
CA ARG A 397 -5.55 28.62 -4.76
C ARG A 397 -6.64 29.07 -5.75
N GLU A 398 -6.86 28.35 -6.85
CA GLU A 398 -7.69 28.83 -7.98
C GLU A 398 -8.24 27.67 -8.84
N GLU A 399 -8.90 26.66 -8.27
CA GLU A 399 -9.71 25.75 -9.12
C GLU A 399 -10.94 26.53 -9.65
N PRO A 400 -11.27 26.46 -10.95
CA PRO A 400 -12.53 26.97 -11.47
C PRO A 400 -13.71 26.42 -10.67
N ASP A 401 -14.80 27.18 -10.57
CA ASP A 401 -16.04 26.75 -9.95
C ASP A 401 -16.43 25.34 -10.42
N GLY A 402 -16.33 24.35 -9.53
CA GLY A 402 -16.68 22.96 -9.85
C GLY A 402 -15.67 21.89 -9.43
N GLY A 403 -14.45 22.27 -9.04
CA GLY A 403 -13.44 21.30 -8.56
C GLY A 403 -13.79 20.62 -7.21
N PRO A 404 -13.11 19.52 -6.84
CA PRO A 404 -13.40 18.75 -5.62
C PRO A 404 -13.34 19.58 -4.33
N SER A 405 -12.46 20.59 -4.28
CA SER A 405 -12.37 21.51 -3.13
C SER A 405 -13.63 22.37 -3.00
N ALA A 406 -14.14 22.89 -4.12
CA ALA A 406 -15.39 23.64 -4.13
C ALA A 406 -16.60 22.74 -3.80
N GLU A 407 -16.57 21.48 -4.26
CA GLU A 407 -17.58 20.48 -3.88
C GLU A 407 -17.57 20.20 -2.38
N TYR A 408 -16.40 20.01 -1.77
CA TYR A 408 -16.24 19.83 -0.33
C TYR A 408 -16.82 21.01 0.45
N VAL A 409 -16.47 22.25 0.08
CA VAL A 409 -16.96 23.46 0.77
C VAL A 409 -18.49 23.56 0.68
N ARG A 410 -19.07 23.33 -0.49
CA ARG A 410 -20.54 23.31 -0.66
C ARG A 410 -21.19 22.19 0.16
N ALA A 411 -20.59 21.00 0.17
CA ALA A 411 -21.12 19.89 0.94
C ALA A 411 -21.03 20.15 2.45
N PHE A 412 -19.96 20.78 2.93
CA PHE A 412 -19.81 21.15 4.34
C PHE A 412 -20.85 22.18 4.76
N GLN A 413 -21.11 23.18 3.92
CA GLN A 413 -22.17 24.15 4.18
C GLN A 413 -23.54 23.49 4.26
N ARG A 414 -23.87 22.56 3.34
CA ARG A 414 -25.13 21.81 3.39
C ARG A 414 -25.22 20.94 4.65
N ALA A 415 -24.21 20.12 4.93
CA ALA A 415 -24.18 19.26 6.11
C ALA A 415 -24.28 20.07 7.41
N SER A 416 -23.58 21.20 7.49
CA SER A 416 -23.69 22.11 8.63
C SER A 416 -25.11 22.67 8.77
N GLN A 417 -25.74 23.07 7.66
CA GLN A 417 -27.10 23.60 7.66
C GLN A 417 -28.15 22.56 8.06
N GLU A 418 -27.98 21.29 7.66
CA GLU A 418 -28.83 20.18 8.07
C GLU A 418 -28.76 19.89 9.57
N LEU A 419 -27.65 20.26 10.21
CA LEU A 419 -27.48 20.16 11.66
C LEU A 419 -28.13 21.34 12.41
N ALA A 420 -28.61 22.40 11.75
CA ALA A 420 -29.16 23.58 12.42
C ALA A 420 -30.27 23.24 13.42
N THR A 421 -30.20 23.82 14.62
CA THR A 421 -31.22 23.62 15.66
C THR A 421 -32.41 24.57 15.48
N PRO A 422 -33.61 24.25 16.02
CA PRO A 422 -34.74 25.18 16.05
C PRO A 422 -34.39 26.53 16.68
N ARG A 423 -33.56 26.53 17.72
CA ARG A 423 -33.10 27.76 18.38
C ARG A 423 -32.36 28.70 17.43
N GLU A 424 -31.53 28.18 16.53
CA GLU A 424 -30.85 28.98 15.52
C GLU A 424 -31.83 29.65 14.54
N ALA A 425 -32.94 28.98 14.22
CA ALA A 425 -33.99 29.54 13.38
C ALA A 425 -34.69 30.75 14.04
N GLU A 426 -34.81 30.74 15.37
CA GLU A 426 -35.48 31.77 16.17
C GLU A 426 -34.65 33.03 16.42
N ILE A 427 -33.31 32.96 16.30
CA ILE A 427 -32.44 34.14 16.53
C ILE A 427 -32.79 35.25 15.55
N THR A 428 -33.14 36.43 16.09
CA THR A 428 -33.48 37.63 15.31
C THR A 428 -32.22 38.44 14.93
N PRO A 429 -32.31 39.39 13.98
CA PRO A 429 -31.19 40.27 13.65
C PRO A 429 -30.66 41.06 14.85
N GLU A 430 -31.56 41.55 15.74
CA GLU A 430 -31.20 42.26 16.96
C GLU A 430 -30.39 41.39 17.91
N GLU A 431 -30.90 40.17 18.17
CA GLU A 431 -30.23 39.21 19.05
C GLU A 431 -28.87 38.79 18.47
N PHE A 432 -28.77 38.59 17.16
CA PHE A 432 -27.50 38.30 16.50
C PHE A 432 -26.48 39.43 16.65
N VAL A 433 -26.88 40.68 16.43
CA VAL A 433 -26.00 41.84 16.60
C VAL A 433 -25.55 41.98 18.06
N GLU A 434 -26.44 41.76 19.02
CA GLU A 434 -26.11 41.78 20.46
C GLU A 434 -25.06 40.70 20.80
N ILE A 435 -25.26 39.47 20.32
CA ILE A 435 -24.30 38.36 20.52
C ILE A 435 -22.95 38.69 19.86
N ALA A 436 -22.96 39.16 18.61
CA ALA A 436 -21.75 39.51 17.86
C ALA A 436 -20.96 40.64 18.56
N ALA A 437 -21.65 41.67 19.06
CA ALA A 437 -21.03 42.77 19.80
C ALA A 437 -20.40 42.29 21.13
N LYS A 438 -21.07 41.40 21.86
CA LYS A 438 -20.53 40.79 23.09
C LYS A 438 -19.30 39.93 22.81
N MET A 439 -19.31 39.10 21.76
CA MET A 439 -18.16 38.26 21.39
C MET A 439 -16.89 39.05 21.07
N ARG A 440 -17.01 40.30 20.59
CA ARG A 440 -15.84 41.17 20.34
C ARG A 440 -15.18 41.68 21.63
N ARG A 441 -15.86 41.61 22.77
CA ARG A 441 -15.48 42.26 24.04
C ARG A 441 -15.26 41.27 25.17
N GLU A 442 -15.99 40.16 25.15
CA GLU A 442 -15.98 39.11 26.17
C GLU A 442 -15.41 37.80 25.59
N ASP A 443 -15.23 36.79 26.44
CA ASP A 443 -14.87 35.43 26.01
C ASP A 443 -15.97 34.85 25.09
N PRO A 444 -15.70 34.64 23.79
CA PRO A 444 -16.72 34.18 22.84
C PRO A 444 -17.39 32.88 23.27
N THR A 445 -16.65 31.99 23.94
CA THR A 445 -17.16 30.68 24.39
C THR A 445 -18.26 30.86 25.43
N LYS A 446 -18.08 31.80 26.37
CA LYS A 446 -19.06 32.08 27.44
C LYS A 446 -20.29 32.80 26.89
N VAL A 447 -20.10 33.74 25.96
CA VAL A 447 -21.19 34.48 25.32
C VAL A 447 -22.10 33.51 24.55
N LEU A 448 -21.50 32.64 23.73
CA LEU A 448 -22.24 31.65 22.95
C LEU A 448 -22.91 30.61 23.84
N ALA A 449 -22.23 30.09 24.86
CA ALA A 449 -22.84 29.17 25.82
C ALA A 449 -24.06 29.78 26.53
N LYS A 450 -23.99 31.07 26.91
CA LYS A 450 -25.13 31.80 27.51
C LYS A 450 -26.30 31.96 26.54
N ALA A 451 -26.03 32.09 25.24
CA ALA A 451 -27.05 32.15 24.21
C ALA A 451 -27.62 30.76 23.83
N GLY A 452 -27.06 29.68 24.39
CA GLY A 452 -27.40 28.30 24.00
C GLY A 452 -26.90 27.94 22.61
N LEU A 453 -25.81 28.56 22.15
CA LEU A 453 -25.22 28.37 20.82
C LEU A 453 -23.81 27.80 20.92
N GLY A 454 -23.44 26.97 19.96
CA GLY A 454 -22.03 26.63 19.68
C GLY A 454 -21.42 27.59 18.66
N ILE A 455 -20.09 27.52 18.48
CA ILE A 455 -19.36 28.33 17.48
C ILE A 455 -19.88 28.06 16.06
N ALA A 456 -20.08 26.79 15.71
CA ALA A 456 -20.61 26.40 14.41
C ALA A 456 -22.03 26.93 14.15
N ALA A 457 -22.90 26.87 15.17
CA ALA A 457 -24.25 27.44 15.13
C ALA A 457 -24.23 28.96 14.89
N PHE A 458 -23.35 29.69 15.58
CA PHE A 458 -23.21 31.13 15.36
C PHE A 458 -22.71 31.45 13.94
N GLY A 459 -21.75 30.69 13.42
CA GLY A 459 -21.27 30.85 12.04
C GLY A 459 -22.36 30.63 10.97
N ARG A 460 -23.32 29.71 11.21
CA ARG A 460 -24.50 29.55 10.34
C ARG A 460 -25.42 30.76 10.40
N ILE A 461 -25.72 31.25 11.60
CA ILE A 461 -26.56 32.43 11.80
C ILE A 461 -25.95 33.65 11.08
N GLU A 462 -24.65 33.86 11.24
CA GLU A 462 -23.92 34.94 10.58
C GLU A 462 -24.03 34.84 9.05
N ARG A 463 -23.79 33.64 8.49
CA ARG A 463 -23.91 33.39 7.05
C ARG A 463 -25.31 33.69 6.53
N ARG A 464 -26.35 33.17 7.21
CA ARG A 464 -27.77 33.41 6.88
C ARG A 464 -28.09 34.90 6.81
N PHE A 465 -27.66 35.68 7.81
CA PHE A 465 -27.92 37.12 7.82
C PHE A 465 -27.10 37.88 6.79
N ARG A 466 -25.87 37.45 6.51
CA ARG A 466 -25.03 38.02 5.46
C ARG A 466 -25.59 37.79 4.05
N GLU A 467 -26.05 36.56 3.77
CA GLU A 467 -26.72 36.21 2.51
C GLU A 467 -28.00 37.03 2.34
N LYS A 468 -28.84 37.10 3.38
CA LYS A 468 -30.04 37.95 3.36
C LYS A 468 -29.73 39.42 3.12
N ALA A 469 -28.66 39.95 3.71
CA ALA A 469 -28.23 41.33 3.50
C ALA A 469 -27.66 41.56 2.08
N ALA A 470 -27.04 40.55 1.46
CA ALA A 470 -26.58 40.65 0.08
C ALA A 470 -27.74 40.69 -0.93
N GLU A 471 -28.83 39.97 -0.63
CA GLU A 471 -30.03 39.89 -1.47
C GLU A 471 -31.01 41.06 -1.25
N ASP A 472 -31.13 41.55 -0.01
CA ASP A 472 -32.08 42.60 0.40
C ASP A 472 -31.36 43.82 0.98
N LYS A 473 -31.35 44.91 0.20
CA LYS A 473 -30.75 46.20 0.58
C LYS A 473 -31.42 46.85 1.80
N ALA A 474 -32.73 46.65 1.99
CA ALA A 474 -33.43 47.20 3.14
C ALA A 474 -33.01 46.47 4.42
N PHE A 475 -32.91 45.14 4.34
CA PHE A 475 -32.38 44.32 5.43
C PHE A 475 -30.91 44.65 5.75
N ALA A 476 -30.08 44.90 4.74
CA ALA A 476 -28.69 45.34 4.94
C ALA A 476 -28.60 46.67 5.70
N ALA A 477 -29.43 47.65 5.34
CA ALA A 477 -29.49 48.94 6.02
C ALA A 477 -30.00 48.81 7.47
N GLU A 478 -30.99 47.95 7.70
CA GLU A 478 -31.49 47.62 9.03
C GLU A 478 -30.40 46.99 9.90
N LEU A 479 -29.69 45.98 9.38
CA LEU A 479 -28.61 45.30 10.10
C LEU A 479 -27.46 46.27 10.44
N ALA A 480 -27.08 47.15 9.52
CA ALA A 480 -26.07 48.19 9.78
C ALA A 480 -26.50 49.16 10.88
N ARG A 481 -27.77 49.59 10.89
CA ARG A 481 -28.33 50.45 11.94
C ARG A 481 -28.34 49.77 13.31
N LEU A 482 -28.63 48.46 13.35
CA LEU A 482 -28.58 47.68 14.59
C LEU A 482 -27.14 47.61 15.14
N VAL A 483 -26.15 47.37 14.26
CA VAL A 483 -24.73 47.35 14.65
C VAL A 483 -24.29 48.70 15.22
N GLU A 484 -24.59 49.81 14.52
CA GLU A 484 -24.28 51.17 14.98
C GLU A 484 -24.97 51.50 16.32
N GLY A 485 -26.23 51.08 16.48
CA GLY A 485 -26.98 51.24 17.71
C GLY A 485 -26.34 50.53 18.90
N GLU A 486 -25.88 49.28 18.70
CA GLU A 486 -25.26 48.48 19.77
C GLU A 486 -23.81 48.92 20.07
N GLU A 487 -23.11 49.50 19.10
CA GLU A 487 -21.83 50.20 19.31
C GLU A 487 -22.05 51.48 20.16
N THR A 488 -23.02 52.32 19.79
CA THR A 488 -23.35 53.57 20.50
C THR A 488 -23.85 53.32 21.92
N ARG A 489 -24.70 52.30 22.12
CA ARG A 489 -25.24 51.93 23.45
C ARG A 489 -24.12 51.61 24.44
N TYR A 490 -23.00 51.11 23.94
CA TYR A 490 -21.87 50.70 24.75
C TYR A 490 -20.79 51.78 24.89
N GLU A 491 -20.64 52.67 23.90
CA GLU A 491 -19.85 53.91 24.02
C GLU A 491 -20.49 54.98 24.93
N GLY A 492 -21.71 54.71 25.43
CA GLY A 492 -22.37 55.47 26.47
C GLY A 492 -21.42 55.83 27.62
N PRO A 493 -21.58 57.03 28.21
CA PRO A 493 -20.51 57.85 28.75
C PRO A 493 -19.61 57.00 29.65
N LYS A 494 -18.37 56.78 29.20
CA LYS A 494 -17.29 56.31 30.09
C LYS A 494 -17.41 57.14 31.35
N GLY A 495 -17.88 56.52 32.43
CA GLY A 495 -18.14 57.20 33.69
C GLY A 495 -16.92 58.05 33.96
N GLY A 496 -17.13 59.37 34.05
CA GLY A 496 -16.05 60.31 34.31
C GLY A 496 -15.23 59.72 35.45
N GLU A 497 -13.96 59.45 35.16
CA GLU A 497 -12.96 59.23 36.18
C GLU A 497 -13.08 60.44 37.10
N THR A 498 -13.82 60.26 38.18
CA THR A 498 -13.80 61.15 39.32
C THR A 498 -12.42 60.88 39.88
N SER A 499 -11.47 61.70 39.44
CA SER A 499 -10.20 61.90 40.11
C SER A 499 -10.53 62.18 41.57
N GLU A 500 -10.50 61.16 42.42
CA GLU A 500 -10.31 61.30 43.86
C GLU A 500 -8.89 61.82 44.10
N GLU A 501 -8.64 63.05 43.65
CA GLU A 501 -7.69 63.93 44.31
C GLU A 501 -8.40 64.51 45.54
N GLY A 502 -8.04 63.98 46.69
CA GLY A 502 -7.93 64.79 47.90
C GLY A 502 -9.01 64.58 48.96
N ARG A 503 -8.62 63.83 50.00
CA ARG A 503 -8.70 64.15 51.46
C ARG A 503 -8.67 62.82 52.23
N GLY A 504 -7.73 62.52 53.13
CA GLY A 504 -6.64 63.28 53.74
C GLY A 504 -5.84 62.33 54.63
#